data_AF-A0A392RVL4-F1
#
_entry.id   AF-A0A392RVL4-F1
#
_cell.length_a   1.000
_cell.length_b   1.000
_cell.length_c   1.000
_cell.angle_alpha   90.00
_cell.angle_beta   90.00
_cell.angle_gamma   90.00
#
_symmetry.space_group_name_H-M   'P 1'
#
loop_
_entity.id
_entity.type
_entity.pdbx_description
1 polymer ?
#
loop_
_entity_poly.entity_id
_entity_poly.type
_entity_poly.pdbx_seq_one_letter_code
_entity_poly.pdbx_strand_id
1 'polypeptide(L)'
;MRVYTTLWNGDSWATRWGEVKIDLSNAPFVAGFKNFKANACIANQGQIANCKGFNGGKNRGLDIESKRNMKKILSKWVVYDYCADLRRYAHGLPYECRKENLLQFE
;
A
#
# COMPACT_ATOMS: atom_id res chain seq x y z
N MET A 1 8.34 -7.08 11.66
CA MET A 1 7.25 -7.29 10.66
C MET A 1 7.45 -8.65 10.00
N ARG A 2 6.37 -9.26 9.48
CA ARG A 2 6.42 -10.51 8.70
C ARG A 2 5.61 -10.33 7.42
N VAL A 3 5.92 -11.11 6.39
CA VAL A 3 5.17 -11.11 5.12
C VAL A 3 4.13 -12.22 5.17
N TYR A 4 2.89 -11.89 4.79
CA TYR A 4 1.77 -12.83 4.75
C TYR A 4 1.07 -12.72 3.40
N THR A 5 0.60 -13.87 2.91
CA THR A 5 -0.24 -13.97 1.71
C THR A 5 -1.48 -14.76 2.09
N THR A 6 -2.65 -14.19 1.86
CA THR A 6 -3.93 -14.84 2.20
C THR A 6 -4.95 -14.59 1.09
N LEU A 7 -5.82 -15.57 0.88
CA LEU A 7 -7.03 -15.43 0.07
C LEU A 7 -8.20 -15.74 1.01
N TRP A 8 -9.11 -14.80 1.18
CA TRP A 8 -10.21 -14.92 2.14
C TRP A 8 -11.44 -14.12 1.69
N ASN A 9 -12.60 -14.43 2.28
CA ASN A 9 -13.86 -13.76 1.95
C ASN A 9 -14.03 -12.43 2.73
N GLY A 10 -14.00 -11.31 2.00
CA GLY A 10 -14.21 -9.96 2.52
C GLY A 10 -15.58 -9.34 2.22
N ASP A 11 -16.65 -10.13 2.09
CA ASP A 11 -17.99 -9.71 1.66
C ASP A 11 -18.60 -8.50 2.38
N SER A 12 -18.17 -8.20 3.60
CA SER A 12 -18.68 -7.03 4.33
C SER A 12 -18.22 -5.70 3.73
N TRP A 13 -17.18 -5.68 2.88
CA TRP A 13 -16.61 -4.43 2.35
C TRP A 13 -15.97 -4.52 0.95
N ALA A 14 -15.53 -5.70 0.50
CA ALA A 14 -14.59 -5.84 -0.62
C ALA A 14 -15.10 -5.33 -1.98
N THR A 15 -16.34 -5.67 -2.37
CA THR A 15 -16.89 -5.32 -3.69
C THR A 15 -18.04 -4.35 -3.54
N ARG A 16 -17.92 -3.16 -4.17
CA ARG A 16 -18.90 -2.07 -4.08
C ARG A 16 -19.30 -1.78 -2.62
N TRP A 17 -18.32 -1.59 -1.75
CA TRP A 17 -18.55 -1.34 -0.32
C TRP A 17 -19.35 -2.45 0.40
N GLY A 18 -19.25 -3.69 -0.10
CA GLY A 18 -19.96 -4.85 0.43
C GLY A 18 -21.35 -5.07 -0.16
N GLU A 19 -21.77 -4.28 -1.15
CA GLU A 19 -23.06 -4.45 -1.83
C GLU A 19 -23.13 -5.76 -2.63
N VAL A 20 -22.01 -6.17 -3.25
CA VAL A 20 -21.93 -7.41 -4.03
C VAL A 20 -21.27 -8.49 -3.19
N LYS A 21 -22.00 -9.59 -2.96
CA LYS A 21 -21.55 -10.75 -2.19
C LYS A 21 -20.91 -11.81 -3.08
N ILE A 22 -20.03 -12.61 -2.50
CA ILE A 22 -19.44 -13.76 -3.17
C ILE A 22 -20.52 -14.77 -3.53
N ASP A 23 -20.46 -15.26 -4.76
CA ASP A 23 -21.27 -16.40 -5.19
C ASP A 23 -20.42 -17.66 -5.09
N LEU A 24 -20.65 -18.44 -4.03
CA LEU A 24 -19.92 -19.67 -3.74
C LEU A 24 -20.13 -20.77 -4.80
N SER A 25 -21.13 -20.66 -5.67
CA SER A 25 -21.31 -21.61 -6.78
C SER A 25 -20.18 -21.52 -7.82
N ASN A 26 -19.46 -20.39 -7.88
CA ASN A 26 -18.30 -20.19 -8.74
C ASN A 26 -16.98 -20.69 -8.13
N ALA A 27 -17.03 -21.37 -6.99
CA ALA A 27 -15.86 -21.99 -6.39
C ALA A 27 -15.28 -23.12 -7.29
N PRO A 28 -13.95 -23.38 -7.22
CA PRO A 28 -12.97 -22.79 -6.33
C PRO A 28 -12.42 -21.43 -6.79
N PHE A 29 -12.18 -20.53 -5.83
CA PHE A 29 -11.45 -19.28 -6.06
C PHE A 29 -9.95 -19.54 -5.91
N VAL A 30 -9.18 -19.37 -6.99
CA VAL A 30 -7.77 -19.74 -7.03
C VAL A 30 -6.90 -18.51 -7.29
N ALA A 31 -5.90 -18.29 -6.44
CA ALA A 31 -4.86 -17.28 -6.62
C ALA A 31 -3.48 -17.96 -6.77
N GLY A 32 -2.83 -17.75 -7.91
CA GLY A 32 -1.49 -18.27 -8.19
C GLY A 32 -0.40 -17.25 -7.86
N PHE A 33 0.63 -17.69 -7.15
CA PHE A 33 1.79 -16.85 -6.79
C PHE A 33 3.08 -17.48 -7.31
N LYS A 34 3.99 -16.66 -7.84
CA LYS A 34 5.30 -17.10 -8.33
C LYS A 34 6.36 -16.03 -8.07
N ASN A 35 7.63 -16.41 -8.17
CA ASN A 35 8.78 -15.50 -8.09
C ASN A 35 8.87 -14.70 -6.79
N PHE A 36 8.70 -15.36 -5.64
CA PHE A 36 8.88 -14.71 -4.33
C PHE A 36 10.31 -14.21 -4.17
N LYS A 37 10.47 -12.88 -4.06
CA LYS A 37 11.76 -12.22 -3.83
C LYS A 37 11.67 -11.41 -2.54
N ALA A 38 12.47 -11.78 -1.55
CA ALA A 38 12.58 -11.04 -0.31
C ALA A 38 14.02 -10.55 -0.16
N ASN A 39 14.21 -9.24 -0.25
CA ASN A 39 15.42 -8.57 0.18
C ASN A 39 15.05 -7.80 1.45
N ALA A 40 15.49 -8.26 2.62
CA ALA A 40 15.10 -7.72 3.90
C ALA A 40 16.27 -7.68 4.89
N CYS A 41 16.25 -6.68 5.77
CA CYS A 41 17.08 -6.67 6.97
C CYS A 41 16.32 -7.40 8.10
N ILE A 42 16.80 -8.57 8.50
CA ILE A 42 16.11 -9.46 9.43
C ILE A 42 16.57 -9.16 10.86
N ALA A 43 15.60 -8.99 11.77
CA ALA A 43 15.87 -8.95 13.21
C ALA A 43 16.02 -10.38 13.75
N ASN A 44 17.10 -10.65 14.48
CA ASN A 44 17.17 -11.88 15.28
C ASN A 44 16.18 -11.81 16.46
N GLN A 45 15.73 -12.95 16.95
CA GLN A 45 14.80 -12.99 18.09
C GLN A 45 15.39 -12.24 19.30
N GLY A 46 14.60 -11.32 19.86
CA GLY A 46 14.99 -10.52 21.02
C GLY A 46 15.98 -9.38 20.73
N GLN A 47 16.36 -9.14 19.48
CA GLN A 47 17.31 -8.08 19.10
C GLN A 47 16.69 -7.07 18.14
N ILE A 48 17.11 -5.81 18.26
CA ILE A 48 16.80 -4.78 17.27
C ILE A 48 17.66 -5.03 16.03
N ALA A 49 17.04 -5.14 14.85
CA ALA A 49 17.79 -5.26 13.60
C ALA A 49 18.61 -3.98 13.34
N ASN A 50 19.92 -4.11 13.15
CA ASN A 50 20.76 -2.99 12.71
C ASN A 50 20.74 -2.90 11.18
N CYS A 51 19.80 -2.12 10.66
CA CYS A 51 19.59 -1.95 9.22
C CYS A 51 20.22 -0.69 8.64
N LYS A 52 21.13 -0.01 9.37
CA LYS A 52 21.69 1.30 8.99
C LYS A 52 22.40 1.29 7.61
N GLY A 53 22.83 0.13 7.11
CA GLY A 53 23.46 -0.03 5.79
C GLY A 53 22.65 -0.88 4.81
N PHE A 54 21.41 -1.25 5.15
CA PHE A 54 20.59 -2.07 4.27
C PHE A 54 20.31 -1.33 2.95
N ASN A 55 20.47 -2.01 1.81
CA ASN A 55 20.51 -1.39 0.47
C ASN A 55 21.54 -0.25 0.32
N GLY A 56 22.67 -0.33 1.04
CA GLY A 56 23.78 0.62 0.94
C GLY A 56 23.48 2.01 1.50
N GLY A 57 22.47 2.16 2.37
CA GLY A 57 22.04 3.45 2.92
C GLY A 57 21.44 4.40 1.89
N LYS A 58 21.23 3.92 0.65
CA LYS A 58 20.72 4.70 -0.47
C LYS A 58 19.19 4.72 -0.42
N ASN A 59 18.62 5.44 0.55
CA ASN A 59 17.29 6.01 0.35
C ASN A 59 17.40 7.18 -0.64
N ARG A 60 17.73 6.85 -1.90
CA ARG A 60 17.54 7.76 -3.01
C ARG A 60 16.05 7.67 -3.28
N GLY A 61 15.29 8.68 -2.88
CA GLY A 61 13.87 8.75 -3.22
C GLY A 61 13.64 8.53 -4.72
N LEU A 62 12.39 8.45 -5.13
CA LEU A 62 12.06 8.26 -6.55
C LEU A 62 12.77 9.29 -7.43
N ASP A 63 13.37 8.82 -8.52
CA ASP A 63 13.90 9.71 -9.56
C ASP A 63 12.78 10.51 -10.25
N ILE A 64 13.16 11.52 -11.01
CA ILE A 64 12.21 12.45 -11.65
C ILE A 64 11.25 11.72 -12.59
N GLU A 65 11.72 10.71 -13.31
CA GLU A 65 10.91 9.93 -14.24
C GLU A 65 9.87 9.09 -13.49
N SER A 66 10.31 8.38 -12.45
CA SER A 66 9.46 7.57 -11.58
C SER A 66 8.40 8.44 -10.89
N LYS A 67 8.77 9.62 -10.41
CA LYS A 67 7.82 10.60 -9.86
C LYS A 67 6.79 11.04 -10.90
N ARG A 68 7.22 11.35 -12.13
CA ARG A 68 6.32 11.77 -13.22
C ARG A 68 5.36 10.64 -13.63
N ASN A 69 5.84 9.40 -13.67
CA ASN A 69 5.01 8.23 -13.94
C ASN A 69 4.01 7.98 -12.81
N MET A 70 4.45 8.10 -11.56
CA MET A 70 3.58 8.00 -10.40
C MET A 70 2.46 9.05 -10.45
N LYS A 71 2.77 10.33 -10.75
CA LYS A 71 1.75 11.38 -10.94
C LYS A 71 0.69 10.98 -11.97
N LYS A 72 1.10 10.45 -13.14
CA LYS A 72 0.18 10.02 -14.20
C LYS A 72 -0.73 8.89 -13.76
N ILE A 73 -0.20 7.95 -12.97
CA ILE A 73 -1.00 6.83 -12.45
C ILE A 73 -1.99 7.33 -11.41
N LEU A 74 -1.53 8.14 -10.46
CA LEU A 74 -2.37 8.74 -9.41
C LEU A 74 -3.51 9.57 -10.01
N SER A 75 -3.25 10.35 -11.06
CA SER A 75 -4.26 11.20 -11.69
C SER A 75 -5.31 10.44 -12.51
N LYS A 76 -5.05 9.17 -12.89
CA LYS A 76 -5.90 8.42 -13.82
C LYS A 76 -6.58 7.20 -13.21
N TRP A 77 -5.92 6.51 -12.29
CA TRP A 77 -6.35 5.17 -11.85
C TRP A 77 -6.69 5.08 -10.37
N VAL A 78 -6.34 6.08 -9.56
CA VAL A 78 -6.72 6.08 -8.14
C VAL A 78 -8.18 6.50 -8.03
N VAL A 79 -9.00 5.60 -7.48
CA VAL A 79 -10.44 5.80 -7.27
C VAL A 79 -10.80 6.18 -5.83
N TYR A 80 -9.88 6.01 -4.89
CA TYR A 80 -10.04 6.40 -3.50
C TYR A 80 -8.69 6.81 -2.90
N ASP A 81 -8.67 7.96 -2.23
CA ASP A 81 -7.54 8.46 -1.46
C ASP A 81 -8.08 9.03 -0.14
N TYR A 82 -7.62 8.48 0.99
CA TYR A 82 -8.06 8.91 2.31
C TYR A 82 -7.62 10.35 2.63
N CYS A 83 -6.52 10.85 2.04
CA CYS A 83 -6.11 12.24 2.20
C CYS A 83 -7.04 13.21 1.47
N ALA A 84 -7.79 12.75 0.47
CA ALA A 84 -8.78 13.53 -0.27
C ALA A 84 -10.21 13.34 0.26
N ASP A 85 -10.42 12.43 1.22
CA ASP A 85 -11.74 12.11 1.78
C ASP A 85 -12.13 13.08 2.90
N LEU A 86 -12.55 14.29 2.51
CA LEU A 86 -12.98 15.35 3.44
C LEU A 86 -14.26 15.00 4.22
N ARG A 87 -15.07 14.05 3.73
CA ARG A 87 -16.25 13.58 4.46
C ARG A 87 -15.84 12.73 5.65
N ARG A 88 -14.91 11.80 5.45
CA ARG A 88 -14.36 10.97 6.52
C ARG A 88 -13.55 11.78 7.53
N TYR A 89 -12.80 12.78 7.06
CA TYR A 89 -11.93 13.61 7.89
C TYR A 89 -12.43 15.05 8.06
N ALA A 90 -13.73 15.21 8.32
CA ALA A 90 -14.37 16.51 8.48
C ALA A 90 -13.78 17.36 9.63
N HIS A 91 -13.19 16.70 10.64
CA HIS A 91 -12.61 17.36 11.82
C HIS A 91 -11.10 17.63 11.70
N GLY A 92 -10.53 17.41 10.52
CA GLY A 92 -9.12 17.65 10.26
C GLY A 92 -8.46 16.45 9.60
N LEU A 93 -7.61 16.75 8.62
CA LEU A 93 -6.85 15.73 7.92
C LEU A 93 -5.77 15.09 8.82
N PRO A 94 -5.45 13.81 8.59
CA PRO A 94 -4.27 13.17 9.17
C PRO A 94 -3.01 14.01 8.95
N TYR A 95 -2.08 13.94 9.90
CA TYR A 95 -0.90 14.82 9.93
C TYR A 95 -0.08 14.72 8.63
N GLU A 96 0.09 13.51 8.12
CA GLU A 96 0.80 13.16 6.90
C GLU A 96 0.13 13.69 5.61
N CYS A 97 -1.18 13.96 5.64
CA CYS A 97 -1.94 14.44 4.49
C CYS A 97 -1.91 15.97 4.32
N ARG A 98 -1.37 16.70 5.30
CA ARG A 98 -1.28 18.17 5.23
C ARG A 98 -0.33 18.57 4.11
N LYS A 99 -0.63 19.66 3.39
CA LYS A 99 0.14 20.12 2.21
C LYS A 99 1.66 20.23 2.45
N GLU A 100 2.05 20.58 3.66
CA GLU A 100 3.45 20.70 4.12
C GLU A 100 4.16 19.34 4.24
N ASN A 101 3.39 18.26 4.45
CA ASN A 101 3.86 16.89 4.66
C ASN A 101 3.61 15.98 3.45
N LEU A 102 2.80 16.42 2.49
CA LEU A 102 2.69 15.77 1.21
C LEU A 102 4.05 15.82 0.53
N LEU A 103 4.59 14.64 0.20
CA LEU A 103 5.78 14.52 -0.63
C LEU A 103 5.55 15.39 -1.88
N GLN A 104 6.20 16.55 -1.92
CA GLN A 104 6.06 17.48 -3.02
C GLN A 104 6.46 16.73 -4.29
N PHE A 105 5.46 16.39 -5.08
CA PHE A 105 5.68 15.99 -6.45
C PHE A 105 5.86 17.28 -7.25
N GLU A 106 6.81 18.14 -6.90
CA GLU A 106 7.32 19.15 -7.84
C GLU A 106 8.39 18.49 -8.70
#